data_AF-A0A2D6E2E6-F1
#
_entry.id   AF-A0A2D6E2E6-F1
#
_cell.length_a   1.000
_cell.length_b   1.000
_cell.length_c   1.000
_cell.angle_alpha   90.00
_cell.angle_beta   90.00
_cell.angle_gamma   90.00
#
_symmetry.space_group_name_H-M   'P 1'
#
loop_
_entity.id
_entity.type
_entity.pdbx_description
1 polymer ?
#
loop_
_entity_poly.entity_id
_entity_poly.type
_entity_poly.pdbx_seq_one_letter_code
_entity_poly.pdbx_strand_id
1 'polypeptide(L)'
;MKENLETSADRVVYRDIARGYSELNFNNELLYLKHVSNLDFGTLQEFEDEKYEEAKGRGLFTRKQKVESLIEQELWSDSKERKIEKLKLELENLNTTIQRLVLAKQKKEIRKRIDQVEKELNSLQLEKDALVGVTCEQYSQSKTNQEFLRFSVFKDQKLEYLKYENEDFYELSNEAMSEISTLYNEILIGFSEVNIKKIAASGFFLNGVIASQSNAAFFFGKPIIGLSNYQTDLFSTAIRYKSVLENGKPPPDNYYSDIRMVVDWFELELGGKAISGIKGHGQQNLDGQMVMGASKQEMASISDTTTNMSKEGKVVNFAKEAANKISKKTGEAGKAQKHLSFKDMMEIHGEV
;
A
#
# COMPACT_ATOMS: atom_id res chain seq x y z
N MET A 1 -3.52 -22.09 -27.30
CA MET A 1 -3.66 -20.64 -27.12
C MET A 1 -3.26 -20.34 -25.70
N LYS A 2 -2.06 -19.76 -25.50
CA LYS A 2 -1.58 -19.34 -24.18
C LYS A 2 -2.43 -18.14 -23.77
N GLU A 3 -3.17 -18.22 -22.67
CA GLU A 3 -3.77 -17.03 -22.05
C GLU A 3 -2.64 -16.03 -21.80
N ASN A 4 -2.81 -14.81 -22.30
CA ASN A 4 -1.84 -13.75 -22.09
C ASN A 4 -1.70 -13.51 -20.58
N LEU A 5 -0.48 -13.72 -20.08
CA LEU A 5 -0.01 -13.42 -18.72
C LEU A 5 -0.25 -11.97 -18.27
N GLU A 6 -0.55 -11.10 -19.23
CA GLU A 6 -0.67 -9.66 -19.08
C GLU A 6 -2.14 -9.28 -19.27
N THR A 7 -2.75 -8.73 -18.25
CA THR A 7 -4.10 -8.19 -18.42
C THR A 7 -4.01 -6.86 -19.17
N SER A 8 -5.01 -6.55 -20.01
CA SER A 8 -5.12 -5.24 -20.67
C SER A 8 -5.00 -4.08 -19.67
N ALA A 9 -5.45 -4.31 -18.42
CA ALA A 9 -5.38 -3.34 -17.33
C ALA A 9 -3.94 -3.01 -16.90
N ASP A 10 -3.04 -3.99 -16.78
CA ASP A 10 -1.64 -3.75 -16.35
C ASP A 10 -0.89 -2.85 -17.34
N ARG A 11 -1.20 -2.99 -18.64
CA ARG A 11 -0.62 -2.16 -19.70
C ARG A 11 -1.17 -0.73 -19.69
N VAL A 12 -2.43 -0.53 -19.28
CA VAL A 12 -3.01 0.81 -19.08
C VAL A 12 -2.37 1.51 -17.89
N VAL A 13 -2.22 0.83 -16.76
CA VAL A 13 -1.53 1.38 -15.59
C VAL A 13 -0.07 1.72 -15.92
N TYR A 14 0.64 0.80 -16.58
CA TYR A 14 2.01 1.06 -17.02
C TYR A 14 2.11 2.28 -17.94
N ARG A 15 1.20 2.42 -18.92
CA ARG A 15 1.16 3.58 -19.82
C ARG A 15 1.08 4.88 -19.04
N ASP A 16 0.22 4.95 -18.02
CA ASP A 16 0.05 6.13 -17.20
C ASP A 16 1.31 6.40 -16.36
N ILE A 17 1.87 5.39 -15.70
CA ILE A 17 3.14 5.52 -14.95
C ILE A 17 4.25 6.03 -15.87
N ALA A 18 4.39 5.46 -17.06
CA ALA A 18 5.44 5.84 -18.01
C ALA A 18 5.29 7.30 -18.47
N ARG A 19 4.05 7.78 -18.65
CA ARG A 19 3.75 9.18 -19.00
C ARG A 19 3.97 10.14 -17.82
N GLY A 20 3.78 9.68 -16.58
CA GLY A 20 3.84 10.50 -15.38
C GLY A 20 2.56 11.30 -15.13
N TYR A 21 1.47 10.94 -15.80
CA TYR A 21 0.13 11.46 -15.56
C TYR A 21 -0.92 10.43 -15.94
N SER A 22 -2.13 10.59 -15.41
CA SER A 22 -3.33 9.85 -15.81
C SER A 22 -4.36 10.76 -16.46
N GLU A 23 -5.17 10.22 -17.35
CA GLU A 23 -6.24 10.97 -18.02
C GLU A 23 -7.54 10.83 -17.23
N LEU A 24 -8.25 11.95 -17.05
CA LEU A 24 -9.50 12.02 -16.32
C LEU A 24 -10.57 12.74 -17.13
N ASN A 25 -11.79 12.20 -17.21
CA ASN A 25 -12.92 12.95 -17.74
C ASN A 25 -13.74 13.54 -16.58
N PHE A 26 -13.84 14.87 -16.53
CA PHE A 26 -14.60 15.60 -15.53
C PHE A 26 -15.51 16.61 -16.24
N ASN A 27 -16.82 16.56 -16.01
CA ASN A 27 -17.79 17.46 -16.66
C ASN A 27 -17.66 17.55 -18.19
N ASN A 28 -17.46 16.41 -18.87
CA ASN A 28 -17.20 16.30 -20.32
C ASN A 28 -15.92 17.00 -20.80
N GLU A 29 -15.02 17.35 -19.89
CA GLU A 29 -13.70 17.88 -20.19
C GLU A 29 -12.62 16.84 -19.86
N LEU A 30 -11.65 16.67 -20.76
CA LEU A 30 -10.50 15.81 -20.53
C LEU A 30 -9.43 16.60 -19.76
N LEU A 31 -9.13 16.13 -18.55
CA LEU A 31 -8.13 16.66 -17.65
C LEU A 31 -6.98 15.67 -17.50
N TYR A 32 -5.83 16.19 -17.06
CA TYR A 32 -4.61 15.42 -16.87
C TYR A 32 -4.18 15.50 -15.42
N LEU A 33 -4.03 14.34 -14.80
CA LEU A 33 -3.68 14.20 -13.41
C LEU A 33 -2.20 13.86 -13.27
N LYS A 34 -1.40 14.82 -12.82
CA LYS A 34 0.03 14.64 -12.59
C LYS A 34 0.29 13.58 -11.54
N HIS A 35 1.25 12.69 -11.82
CA HIS A 35 1.82 11.82 -10.80
C HIS A 35 2.92 12.58 -10.06
N VAL A 36 2.73 12.74 -8.76
CA VAL A 36 3.59 13.57 -7.92
C VAL A 36 5.01 13.01 -7.81
N SER A 37 5.97 13.91 -7.71
CA SER A 37 7.39 13.62 -7.49
C SER A 37 7.82 14.05 -6.09
N ASN A 38 9.01 13.62 -5.66
CA ASN A 38 9.58 14.06 -4.39
C ASN A 38 9.79 15.59 -4.30
N LEU A 39 10.02 16.28 -5.42
CA LEU A 39 10.13 17.74 -5.43
C LEU A 39 8.79 18.42 -5.15
N ASP A 40 7.69 17.81 -5.62
CA ASP A 40 6.35 18.31 -5.33
C ASP A 40 6.04 18.18 -3.83
N PHE A 41 6.47 17.09 -3.19
CA PHE A 41 6.34 16.93 -1.74
C PHE A 41 7.07 18.01 -0.95
N GLY A 42 8.30 18.37 -1.34
CA GLY A 42 9.00 19.49 -0.71
C GLY A 42 8.21 20.80 -0.79
N THR A 43 7.62 21.09 -1.95
CA THR A 43 6.79 22.31 -2.14
C THR A 43 5.52 22.28 -1.27
N LEU A 44 4.88 21.13 -1.16
CA LEU A 44 3.69 20.97 -0.32
C LEU A 44 3.99 21.02 1.17
N GLN A 45 5.17 20.54 1.59
CA GLN A 45 5.63 20.63 2.97
C GLN A 45 5.85 22.10 3.36
N GLU A 46 6.50 22.88 2.50
CA GLU A 46 6.66 24.33 2.71
C GLU A 46 5.30 25.03 2.86
N PHE A 47 4.33 24.66 2.02
CA PHE A 47 2.96 25.17 2.11
C PHE A 47 2.26 24.74 3.41
N GLU A 48 2.43 23.49 3.85
CA GLU A 48 1.85 23.00 5.10
C GLU A 48 2.39 23.79 6.30
N ASP A 49 3.71 24.00 6.35
CA ASP A 49 4.38 24.75 7.42
C ASP A 49 3.87 26.20 7.46
N GLU A 50 3.70 26.85 6.30
CA GLU A 50 3.11 28.18 6.20
C GLU A 50 1.68 28.21 6.78
N LYS A 51 0.83 27.26 6.39
CA LYS A 51 -0.57 27.19 6.88
C LYS A 51 -0.67 26.81 8.35
N TYR A 52 0.29 26.04 8.86
CA TYR A 52 0.39 25.74 10.27
C TYR A 52 0.69 26.98 11.10
N GLU A 53 1.69 27.78 10.70
CA GLU A 53 2.02 29.03 11.40
C GLU A 53 0.92 30.10 11.21
N GLU A 54 0.24 30.15 10.06
CA GLU A 54 -0.95 30.98 9.85
C GLU A 54 -2.07 30.63 10.86
N ALA A 55 -2.39 29.34 11.02
CA ALA A 55 -3.42 28.88 11.95
C ALA A 55 -3.08 29.23 13.40
N LYS A 56 -1.81 29.01 13.77
CA LYS A 56 -1.29 29.34 15.10
C LYS A 56 -1.32 30.84 15.36
N GLY A 57 -0.95 31.67 14.37
CA GLY A 57 -1.05 33.13 14.45
C GLY A 57 -2.49 33.64 14.59
N ARG A 58 -3.46 32.90 14.07
CA ARG A 58 -4.91 33.15 14.26
C ARG A 58 -5.45 32.64 15.59
N GLY A 59 -4.61 32.05 16.44
CA GLY A 59 -4.97 31.59 17.78
C GLY A 59 -5.61 30.19 17.82
N LEU A 60 -5.49 29.38 16.75
CA LEU A 60 -5.86 27.97 16.84
C LEU A 60 -4.89 27.26 17.79
N PHE A 61 -5.43 26.34 18.59
CA PHE A 61 -4.59 25.48 19.43
C PHE A 61 -3.95 24.37 18.59
N THR A 62 -2.72 24.03 18.93
CA THR A 62 -2.12 22.76 18.49
C THR A 62 -2.89 21.59 19.11
N ARG A 63 -2.83 20.42 18.48
CA ARG A 63 -3.50 19.22 19.01
C ARG A 63 -3.05 18.89 20.42
N LYS A 64 -1.75 19.08 20.71
CA LYS A 64 -1.19 18.88 22.05
C LYS A 64 -1.82 19.85 23.08
N GLN A 65 -1.79 21.14 22.79
CA GLN A 65 -2.37 22.17 23.68
C GLN A 65 -3.87 21.98 23.88
N LYS A 66 -4.59 21.58 22.83
CA LYS A 66 -6.03 21.34 22.90
C LYS A 66 -6.35 20.15 23.82
N VAL A 67 -5.58 19.06 23.70
CA VAL A 67 -5.72 17.89 24.58
C VAL A 67 -5.39 18.25 26.03
N GLU A 68 -4.32 19.00 26.26
CA GLU A 68 -3.97 19.50 27.60
C GLU A 68 -5.12 20.32 28.21
N SER A 69 -5.67 21.27 27.45
CA SER A 69 -6.82 22.07 27.89
C SER A 69 -8.08 21.24 28.16
N LEU A 70 -8.35 20.20 27.38
CA LEU A 70 -9.48 19.29 27.60
C LEU A 70 -9.31 18.45 28.88
N ILE A 71 -8.07 18.08 29.21
CA ILE A 71 -7.75 17.37 30.46
C ILE A 71 -7.92 18.31 31.66
N GLU A 72 -7.45 19.55 31.56
CA GLU A 72 -7.64 20.57 32.61
C GLU A 72 -9.11 20.89 32.88
N GLN A 73 -9.95 20.84 31.84
CA GLN A 73 -11.40 21.05 31.94
C GLN A 73 -12.19 19.79 32.35
N GLU A 74 -11.50 18.68 32.64
CA GLU A 74 -12.09 17.38 32.97
C GLU A 74 -13.03 16.82 31.87
N LEU A 75 -12.95 17.32 30.65
CA LEU A 75 -13.69 16.85 29.47
C LEU A 75 -13.00 15.64 28.81
N TRP A 76 -11.70 15.46 29.08
CA TRP A 76 -10.91 14.30 28.69
C TRP A 76 -10.09 13.81 29.88
N SER A 77 -9.64 12.55 29.86
CA SER A 77 -8.86 11.99 30.97
C SER A 77 -7.51 11.47 30.52
N ASP A 78 -6.48 11.70 31.34
CA ASP A 78 -5.14 11.13 31.15
C ASP A 78 -5.19 9.58 31.11
N SER A 79 -6.14 8.98 31.82
CA SER A 79 -6.38 7.54 31.79
C SER A 79 -6.80 7.04 30.40
N LYS A 80 -7.61 7.81 29.65
CA LYS A 80 -8.00 7.48 28.27
C LYS A 80 -6.82 7.65 27.32
N GLU A 81 -5.98 8.66 27.53
CA GLU A 81 -4.78 8.87 26.71
C GLU A 81 -3.78 7.71 26.86
N ARG A 82 -3.47 7.31 28.10
CA ARG A 82 -2.64 6.13 28.38
C ARG A 82 -3.23 4.84 27.82
N LYS A 83 -4.56 4.75 27.76
CA LYS A 83 -5.26 3.60 27.17
C LYS A 83 -5.06 3.57 25.65
N ILE A 84 -5.15 4.71 24.97
CA ILE A 84 -4.86 4.81 23.53
C ILE A 84 -3.42 4.36 23.23
N GLU A 85 -2.44 4.84 24.00
CA GLU A 85 -1.03 4.44 23.82
C GLU A 85 -0.83 2.94 24.00
N LYS A 86 -1.42 2.35 25.05
CA LYS A 86 -1.36 0.89 25.29
C LYS A 86 -1.99 0.10 24.15
N LEU A 87 -3.14 0.53 23.64
CA LEU A 87 -3.82 -0.14 22.54
C LEU A 87 -3.01 -0.06 21.23
N LYS A 88 -2.35 1.07 20.95
CA LYS A 88 -1.44 1.20 19.80
C LYS A 88 -0.26 0.23 19.90
N LEU A 89 0.39 0.17 21.06
CA LEU A 89 1.51 -0.75 21.29
C LEU A 89 1.06 -2.22 21.22
N GLU A 90 -0.13 -2.54 21.74
CA GLU A 90 -0.71 -3.87 21.63
C GLU A 90 -0.93 -4.24 20.15
N LEU A 91 -1.50 -3.32 19.36
CA LEU A 91 -1.79 -3.53 17.94
C LEU A 91 -0.50 -3.77 17.13
N GLU A 92 0.55 -2.99 17.36
CA GLU A 92 1.86 -3.17 16.71
C GLU A 92 2.47 -4.55 17.02
N ASN A 93 2.42 -4.96 18.29
CA ASN A 93 2.90 -6.27 18.71
C ASN A 93 2.09 -7.42 18.10
N LEU A 94 0.76 -7.27 18.02
CA LEU A 94 -0.11 -8.27 17.39
C LEU A 94 0.15 -8.38 15.88
N ASN A 95 0.38 -7.26 15.20
CA ASN A 95 0.74 -7.22 13.78
C ASN A 95 2.12 -7.87 13.51
N THR A 96 3.08 -7.66 14.40
CA THR A 96 4.37 -8.34 14.31
C THR A 96 4.22 -9.85 14.57
N THR A 97 3.36 -10.22 15.53
CA THR A 97 3.13 -11.62 15.91
C THR A 97 2.43 -12.39 14.79
N ILE A 98 1.40 -11.82 14.16
CA ILE A 98 0.67 -12.48 13.07
C ILE A 98 1.55 -12.74 11.84
N GLN A 99 2.51 -11.86 11.55
CA GLN A 99 3.48 -12.03 10.47
C GLN A 99 4.41 -13.23 10.71
N ARG A 100 4.73 -13.55 11.98
CA ARG A 100 5.61 -14.66 12.37
C ARG A 100 4.92 -16.01 12.47
N LEU A 101 3.59 -16.02 12.65
CA LEU A 101 2.83 -17.26 12.78
C LEU A 101 2.69 -17.97 11.42
N VAL A 102 2.78 -19.31 11.44
CA VAL A 102 2.61 -20.14 10.22
C VAL A 102 1.22 -20.79 10.19
N LEU A 103 0.70 -21.19 11.35
CA LEU A 103 -0.56 -21.96 11.45
C LEU A 103 -1.81 -21.09 11.29
N ALA A 104 -2.71 -21.50 10.39
CA ALA A 104 -3.94 -20.76 10.07
C ALA A 104 -4.88 -20.58 11.28
N LYS A 105 -4.94 -21.56 12.19
CA LYS A 105 -5.77 -21.48 13.41
C LYS A 105 -5.29 -20.38 14.35
N GLN A 106 -3.97 -20.29 14.59
CA GLN A 106 -3.37 -19.26 15.43
C GLN A 106 -3.51 -17.87 14.78
N LYS A 107 -3.33 -17.76 13.46
CA LYS A 107 -3.59 -16.51 12.72
C LYS A 107 -5.03 -16.01 12.91
N LYS A 108 -6.01 -16.91 12.88
CA LYS A 108 -7.43 -16.55 13.04
C LYS A 108 -7.72 -15.96 14.43
N GLU A 109 -7.12 -16.52 15.47
CA GLU A 109 -7.28 -16.02 16.85
C GLU A 109 -6.63 -14.64 17.02
N ILE A 110 -5.41 -14.45 16.50
CA ILE A 110 -4.73 -13.16 16.54
C ILE A 110 -5.46 -12.09 15.72
N ARG A 111 -5.98 -12.42 14.52
CA ARG A 111 -6.82 -11.49 13.73
C ARG A 111 -8.05 -11.03 14.51
N LYS A 112 -8.75 -11.96 15.16
CA LYS A 112 -9.91 -11.61 15.98
C LYS A 112 -9.53 -10.65 17.11
N ARG A 113 -8.33 -10.80 17.70
CA ARG A 113 -7.82 -9.87 18.71
C ARG A 113 -7.45 -8.51 18.11
N ILE A 114 -6.79 -8.48 16.96
CA ILE A 114 -6.49 -7.25 16.21
C ILE A 114 -7.79 -6.48 15.93
N ASP A 115 -8.80 -7.14 15.35
CA ASP A 115 -10.10 -6.53 15.04
C ASP A 115 -10.77 -5.92 16.30
N GLN A 116 -10.59 -6.55 17.46
CA GLN A 116 -11.14 -6.06 18.72
C GLN A 116 -10.39 -4.83 19.24
N VAL A 117 -9.05 -4.88 19.22
CA VAL A 117 -8.17 -3.78 19.64
C VAL A 117 -8.36 -2.57 18.71
N GLU A 118 -8.45 -2.79 17.40
CA GLU A 118 -8.75 -1.75 16.41
C GLU A 118 -10.10 -1.07 16.66
N LYS A 119 -11.15 -1.85 16.93
CA LYS A 119 -12.48 -1.28 17.25
C LYS A 119 -12.45 -0.41 18.50
N GLU A 120 -11.76 -0.86 19.54
CA GLU A 120 -11.63 -0.12 20.80
C GLU A 120 -10.75 1.12 20.66
N LEU A 121 -9.67 1.03 19.89
CA LEU A 121 -8.81 2.17 19.58
C LEU A 121 -9.57 3.22 18.74
N ASN A 122 -10.30 2.78 17.72
CA ASN A 122 -11.09 3.66 16.86
C ASN A 122 -12.20 4.38 17.64
N SER A 123 -12.89 3.70 18.56
CA SER A 123 -13.95 4.36 19.34
C SER A 123 -13.38 5.46 20.24
N LEU A 124 -12.23 5.22 20.90
CA LEU A 124 -11.56 6.22 21.72
C LEU A 124 -10.97 7.37 20.89
N GLN A 125 -10.43 7.08 19.69
CA GLN A 125 -9.92 8.12 18.79
C GLN A 125 -11.05 9.00 18.26
N LEU A 126 -12.20 8.43 17.88
CA LEU A 126 -13.36 9.20 17.44
C LEU A 126 -13.89 10.10 18.56
N GLU A 127 -13.97 9.59 19.79
CA GLU A 127 -14.36 10.39 20.96
C GLU A 127 -13.37 11.56 21.17
N LYS A 128 -12.07 11.28 21.08
CA LYS A 128 -11.01 12.28 21.21
C LYS A 128 -11.09 13.34 20.10
N ASP A 129 -11.21 12.93 18.85
CA ASP A 129 -11.25 13.83 17.69
C ASP A 129 -12.49 14.74 17.73
N ALA A 130 -13.63 14.21 18.18
CA ALA A 130 -14.84 15.00 18.38
C ALA A 130 -14.67 16.13 19.41
N LEU A 131 -13.90 15.89 20.48
CA LEU A 131 -13.64 16.86 21.53
C LEU A 131 -12.54 17.87 21.16
N VAL A 132 -11.49 17.39 20.49
CA VAL A 132 -10.36 18.21 20.05
C VAL A 132 -10.80 19.23 19.01
N GLY A 133 -11.68 18.84 18.08
CA GLY A 133 -12.15 19.72 17.01
C GLY A 133 -11.01 20.15 16.07
N VAL A 134 -11.11 21.36 15.51
CA VAL A 134 -10.13 21.86 14.54
C VAL A 134 -8.88 22.38 15.24
N THR A 135 -7.72 21.80 14.91
CA THR A 135 -6.40 22.20 15.41
C THR A 135 -5.54 22.78 14.30
N CYS A 136 -4.38 23.36 14.65
CA CYS A 136 -3.41 23.82 13.66
C CYS A 136 -3.03 22.74 12.64
N GLU A 137 -2.76 21.52 13.13
CA GLU A 137 -2.40 20.36 12.30
C GLU A 137 -3.54 19.96 11.37
N GLN A 138 -4.79 19.96 11.86
CA GLN A 138 -5.93 19.58 11.03
C GLN A 138 -6.26 20.65 9.99
N TYR A 139 -6.08 21.93 10.34
CA TYR A 139 -6.23 23.03 9.41
C TYR A 139 -5.15 23.00 8.31
N SER A 140 -3.87 22.90 8.69
CA SER A 140 -2.76 22.85 7.73
C SER A 140 -2.93 21.65 6.80
N GLN A 141 -3.19 20.46 7.35
CA GLN A 141 -3.44 19.25 6.57
C GLN A 141 -4.60 19.41 5.59
N SER A 142 -5.72 20.00 6.02
CA SER A 142 -6.88 20.21 5.14
C SER A 142 -6.54 21.18 4.01
N LYS A 143 -5.74 22.22 4.26
CA LYS A 143 -5.30 23.17 3.25
C LYS A 143 -4.29 22.54 2.30
N THR A 144 -3.33 21.77 2.81
CA THR A 144 -2.37 21.03 1.99
C THR A 144 -3.06 19.99 1.12
N ASN A 145 -4.12 19.31 1.60
CA ASN A 145 -4.89 18.39 0.74
C ASN A 145 -5.62 19.12 -0.40
N GLN A 146 -6.15 20.31 -0.15
CA GLN A 146 -6.77 21.15 -1.20
C GLN A 146 -5.72 21.59 -2.21
N GLU A 147 -4.61 22.13 -1.72
CA GLU A 147 -3.46 22.50 -2.53
C GLU A 147 -2.95 21.32 -3.35
N PHE A 148 -2.91 20.13 -2.73
CA PHE A 148 -2.49 18.89 -3.36
C PHE A 148 -3.32 18.56 -4.60
N LEU A 149 -4.64 18.63 -4.46
CA LEU A 149 -5.56 18.39 -5.57
C LEU A 149 -5.40 19.45 -6.65
N ARG A 150 -5.23 20.73 -6.26
CA ARG A 150 -5.04 21.82 -7.22
C ARG A 150 -3.80 21.61 -8.09
N PHE A 151 -2.63 21.41 -7.48
CA PHE A 151 -1.38 21.29 -8.24
C PHE A 151 -1.31 19.98 -9.04
N SER A 152 -2.19 19.01 -8.76
CA SER A 152 -2.22 17.73 -9.47
C SER A 152 -3.05 17.76 -10.76
N VAL A 153 -3.94 18.74 -10.97
CA VAL A 153 -4.90 18.74 -12.09
C VAL A 153 -4.55 19.78 -13.17
N PHE A 154 -4.32 19.30 -14.39
CA PHE A 154 -3.88 20.10 -15.55
C PHE A 154 -4.86 20.03 -16.72
N LYS A 155 -4.84 21.07 -17.55
CA LYS A 155 -5.63 21.16 -18.80
C LYS A 155 -4.97 20.45 -19.96
N ASP A 156 -3.66 20.24 -19.89
CA ASP A 156 -2.85 19.77 -20.99
C ASP A 156 -1.97 18.57 -20.62
N GLN A 157 -1.62 17.80 -21.66
CA GLN A 157 -0.82 16.58 -21.54
C GLN A 157 0.63 16.84 -21.10
N LYS A 158 1.15 18.06 -21.30
CA LYS A 158 2.52 18.42 -20.94
C LYS A 158 2.62 18.90 -19.49
N LEU A 159 1.50 19.06 -18.80
CA LEU A 159 1.40 19.55 -17.43
C LEU A 159 1.96 20.97 -17.29
N GLU A 160 1.72 21.82 -18.29
CA GLU A 160 2.18 23.21 -18.31
C GLU A 160 1.13 24.16 -17.70
N TYR A 161 -0.16 23.85 -17.86
CA TYR A 161 -1.27 24.72 -17.46
C TYR A 161 -2.21 24.02 -16.48
N LEU A 162 -2.24 24.53 -15.25
CA LEU A 162 -3.17 24.09 -14.23
C LEU A 162 -4.63 24.30 -14.68
N LYS A 163 -5.50 23.37 -14.27
CA LYS A 163 -6.95 23.52 -14.52
C LYS A 163 -7.51 24.72 -13.76
N TYR A 164 -7.11 24.85 -12.51
CA TYR A 164 -7.55 25.89 -11.59
C TYR A 164 -6.36 26.72 -11.16
N GLU A 165 -6.41 28.02 -11.40
CA GLU A 165 -5.46 28.96 -10.81
C GLU A 165 -5.81 29.20 -9.33
N ASN A 166 -4.92 29.85 -8.57
CA ASN A 166 -5.00 29.91 -7.10
C ASN A 166 -6.37 30.29 -6.57
N GLU A 167 -6.98 31.38 -7.07
CA GLU A 167 -8.28 31.87 -6.58
C GLU A 167 -9.42 30.96 -7.04
N ASP A 168 -9.43 30.56 -8.31
CA ASP A 168 -10.47 29.72 -8.92
C ASP A 168 -10.66 28.37 -8.20
N PHE A 169 -9.58 27.78 -7.69
CA PHE A 169 -9.67 26.48 -7.01
C PHE A 169 -10.39 26.58 -5.66
N TYR A 170 -10.12 27.62 -4.88
CA TYR A 170 -10.74 27.79 -3.56
C TYR A 170 -12.19 28.28 -3.64
N GLU A 171 -12.62 28.75 -4.82
CA GLU A 171 -14.01 29.07 -5.13
C GLU A 171 -14.84 27.84 -5.56
N LEU A 172 -14.20 26.69 -5.80
CA LEU A 172 -14.92 25.46 -6.12
C LEU A 172 -15.87 25.07 -4.99
N SER A 173 -17.04 24.56 -5.37
CA SER A 173 -17.97 24.02 -4.39
C SER A 173 -17.38 22.76 -3.73
N ASN A 174 -17.81 22.49 -2.50
CA ASN A 174 -17.38 21.28 -1.78
C ASN A 174 -17.72 20.00 -2.55
N GLU A 175 -18.83 20.02 -3.31
CA GLU A 175 -19.25 18.90 -4.16
C GLU A 175 -18.27 18.67 -5.30
N ALA A 176 -17.86 19.73 -6.02
CA ALA A 176 -16.89 19.63 -7.11
C ALA A 176 -15.52 19.14 -6.61
N MET A 177 -15.04 19.66 -5.48
CA MET A 177 -13.81 19.18 -4.85
C MET A 177 -13.91 17.70 -4.45
N SER A 178 -15.05 17.27 -3.91
CA SER A 178 -15.29 15.87 -3.52
C SER A 178 -15.33 14.94 -4.73
N GLU A 179 -15.91 15.37 -5.83
CA GLU A 179 -15.97 14.61 -7.08
C GLU A 179 -14.57 14.42 -7.68
N ILE A 180 -13.78 15.49 -7.80
CA ILE A 180 -12.39 15.43 -8.25
C ILE A 180 -11.57 14.50 -7.34
N SER A 181 -11.74 14.62 -6.02
CA SER A 181 -11.07 13.74 -5.05
C SER A 181 -11.45 12.27 -5.23
N THR A 182 -12.71 11.98 -5.55
CA THR A 182 -13.19 10.60 -5.75
C THR A 182 -12.57 10.01 -6.99
N LEU A 183 -12.62 10.75 -8.09
CA LEU A 183 -12.02 10.38 -9.37
C LEU A 183 -10.49 10.18 -9.26
N TYR A 184 -9.81 11.06 -8.52
CA TYR A 184 -8.39 10.90 -8.20
C TYR A 184 -8.11 9.57 -7.49
N ASN A 185 -8.88 9.26 -6.46
CA ASN A 185 -8.70 8.03 -5.68
C ASN A 185 -9.01 6.77 -6.52
N GLU A 186 -9.99 6.83 -7.42
CA GLU A 186 -10.28 5.71 -8.33
C GLU A 186 -9.10 5.38 -9.24
N ILE A 187 -8.42 6.42 -9.76
CA ILE A 187 -7.20 6.26 -10.54
C ILE A 187 -6.12 5.59 -9.67
N LEU A 188 -5.90 6.10 -8.44
CA LEU A 188 -4.87 5.59 -7.53
C LEU A 188 -5.01 4.11 -7.14
N ILE A 189 -6.23 3.55 -7.15
CA ILE A 189 -6.43 2.10 -6.91
C ILE A 189 -5.61 1.26 -7.91
N GLY A 190 -5.45 1.75 -9.15
CA GLY A 190 -4.62 1.11 -10.17
C GLY A 190 -3.13 1.07 -9.82
N PHE A 191 -2.63 2.06 -9.06
CA PHE A 191 -1.23 2.26 -8.69
C PHE A 191 -0.84 1.59 -7.37
N SER A 192 -1.62 0.62 -6.90
CA SER A 192 -1.27 -0.14 -5.69
C SER A 192 0.08 -0.85 -5.82
N GLU A 193 0.78 -1.03 -4.70
CA GLU A 193 2.07 -1.75 -4.62
C GLU A 193 2.01 -3.12 -5.31
N VAL A 194 0.90 -3.84 -5.13
CA VAL A 194 0.68 -5.15 -5.76
C VAL A 194 0.69 -5.04 -7.28
N ASN A 195 0.08 -4.01 -7.85
CA ASN A 195 0.05 -3.82 -9.30
C ASN A 195 1.41 -3.34 -9.82
N ILE A 196 2.09 -2.46 -9.08
CA ILE A 196 3.46 -2.02 -9.42
C ILE A 196 4.39 -3.23 -9.50
N LYS A 197 4.35 -4.13 -8.51
CA LYS A 197 5.15 -5.37 -8.52
C LYS A 197 4.81 -6.29 -9.69
N LYS A 198 3.53 -6.46 -10.03
CA LYS A 198 3.12 -7.24 -11.20
C LYS A 198 3.69 -6.66 -12.50
N ILE A 199 3.59 -5.33 -12.68
CA ILE A 199 4.15 -4.65 -13.86
C ILE A 199 5.68 -4.80 -13.86
N ALA A 200 6.34 -4.63 -12.71
CA ALA A 200 7.79 -4.78 -12.58
C ALA A 200 8.28 -6.18 -12.97
N ALA A 201 7.52 -7.23 -12.63
CA ALA A 201 7.83 -8.62 -13.00
C ALA A 201 7.41 -8.97 -14.44
N SER A 202 6.59 -8.14 -15.09
CA SER A 202 6.06 -8.44 -16.42
C SER A 202 7.14 -8.27 -17.50
N GLY A 203 7.18 -9.21 -18.44
CA GLY A 203 8.20 -9.25 -19.48
C GLY A 203 8.24 -7.99 -20.35
N PHE A 204 7.09 -7.38 -20.67
CA PHE A 204 7.06 -6.16 -21.48
C PHE A 204 7.79 -4.97 -20.85
N PHE A 205 7.86 -4.90 -19.52
CA PHE A 205 8.54 -3.83 -18.80
C PHE A 205 9.97 -4.23 -18.43
N LEU A 206 10.14 -5.40 -17.80
CA LEU A 206 11.43 -5.88 -17.31
C LEU A 206 12.47 -5.99 -18.44
N ASN A 207 12.05 -6.44 -19.63
CA ASN A 207 12.93 -6.48 -20.80
C ASN A 207 13.41 -5.09 -21.22
N GLY A 208 12.55 -4.07 -21.12
CA GLY A 208 12.92 -2.68 -21.39
C GLY A 208 13.89 -2.14 -20.35
N VAL A 209 13.71 -2.48 -19.07
CA VAL A 209 14.65 -2.11 -18.00
C VAL A 209 16.04 -2.72 -18.25
N ILE A 210 16.09 -4.00 -18.65
CA ILE A 210 17.36 -4.67 -19.01
C ILE A 210 18.01 -3.98 -20.21
N ALA A 211 17.23 -3.65 -21.25
CA ALA A 211 17.73 -2.94 -22.44
C ALA A 211 18.27 -1.54 -22.12
N SER A 212 17.70 -0.86 -21.12
CA SER A 212 18.17 0.45 -20.63
C SER A 212 19.42 0.40 -19.76
N GLN A 213 20.06 -0.77 -19.61
CA GLN A 213 21.23 -0.98 -18.75
C GLN A 213 20.98 -0.58 -17.28
N SER A 214 19.75 -0.78 -16.79
CA SER A 214 19.34 -0.41 -15.43
C SER A 214 19.47 1.09 -15.12
N ASN A 215 19.49 1.95 -16.14
CA ASN A 215 19.53 3.40 -15.97
C ASN A 215 18.13 4.00 -16.16
N ALA A 216 17.55 4.52 -15.08
CA ALA A 216 16.21 5.10 -15.08
C ALA A 216 16.09 6.30 -16.04
N ALA A 217 17.15 7.11 -16.15
CA ALA A 217 17.14 8.27 -17.02
C ALA A 217 17.15 7.88 -18.50
N PHE A 218 17.81 6.78 -18.86
CA PHE A 218 17.75 6.24 -20.23
C PHE A 218 16.40 5.60 -20.53
N PHE A 219 15.80 4.93 -19.54
CA PHE A 219 14.50 4.29 -19.72
C PHE A 219 13.36 5.30 -19.90
N PHE A 220 13.25 6.29 -19.00
CA PHE A 220 12.18 7.28 -19.03
C PHE A 220 12.52 8.53 -19.85
N GLY A 221 13.77 8.69 -20.29
CA GLY A 221 14.21 9.84 -21.07
C GLY A 221 14.28 11.16 -20.29
N LYS A 222 14.29 11.12 -18.95
CA LYS A 222 14.33 12.31 -18.08
C LYS A 222 15.22 12.09 -16.84
N PRO A 223 15.77 13.16 -16.23
CA PRO A 223 16.57 13.04 -15.02
C PRO A 223 15.79 12.38 -13.87
N ILE A 224 16.50 11.67 -12.99
CA ILE A 224 15.90 10.96 -11.84
C ILE A 224 15.08 11.92 -10.96
N ILE A 225 15.56 13.14 -10.76
CA ILE A 225 14.86 14.18 -9.98
C ILE A 225 13.50 14.60 -10.57
N GLY A 226 13.26 14.33 -11.86
CA GLY A 226 12.00 14.62 -12.54
C GLY A 226 11.10 13.40 -12.72
N LEU A 227 11.47 12.24 -12.16
CA LEU A 227 10.61 11.07 -12.12
C LEU A 227 9.50 11.27 -11.08
N SER A 228 8.30 10.80 -11.40
CA SER A 228 7.26 10.66 -10.39
C SER A 228 7.61 9.53 -9.42
N ASN A 229 6.95 9.51 -8.26
CA ASN A 229 7.20 8.48 -7.26
C ASN A 229 6.84 7.09 -7.78
N TYR A 230 5.78 6.97 -8.58
CA TYR A 230 5.42 5.70 -9.22
C TYR A 230 6.43 5.23 -10.27
N GLN A 231 7.06 6.15 -11.00
CA GLN A 231 8.13 5.80 -11.95
C GLN A 231 9.36 5.28 -11.21
N THR A 232 9.75 5.97 -10.14
CA THR A 232 10.87 5.59 -9.28
C THR A 232 10.61 4.24 -8.61
N ASP A 233 9.44 4.04 -8.03
CA ASP A 233 9.05 2.81 -7.34
C ASP A 233 9.02 1.61 -8.31
N LEU A 234 8.35 1.77 -9.46
CA LEU A 234 8.28 0.73 -10.48
C LEU A 234 9.68 0.33 -10.99
N PHE A 235 10.54 1.31 -11.28
CA PHE A 235 11.87 1.05 -11.81
C PHE A 235 12.78 0.41 -10.77
N SER A 236 12.74 0.90 -9.52
CA SER A 236 13.52 0.35 -8.42
C SER A 236 13.14 -1.11 -8.12
N THR A 237 11.84 -1.42 -8.15
CA THR A 237 11.33 -2.79 -8.01
C THR A 237 11.83 -3.69 -9.14
N ALA A 238 11.80 -3.22 -10.39
CA ALA A 238 12.34 -4.02 -11.50
C ALA A 238 13.87 -4.20 -11.44
N ILE A 239 14.64 -3.23 -10.93
CA ILE A 239 16.08 -3.41 -10.68
C ILE A 239 16.29 -4.57 -9.68
N ARG A 240 15.49 -4.62 -8.61
CA ARG A 240 15.57 -5.72 -7.63
C ARG A 240 15.28 -7.07 -8.31
N TYR A 241 14.25 -7.16 -9.14
CA TYR A 241 13.89 -8.38 -9.85
C TYR A 241 14.95 -8.79 -10.88
N LYS A 242 15.51 -7.83 -11.63
CA LYS A 242 16.65 -8.07 -12.52
C LYS A 242 17.85 -8.64 -11.75
N SER A 243 18.18 -8.09 -10.59
CA SER A 243 19.28 -8.60 -9.75
C SER A 243 19.04 -10.06 -9.29
N VAL A 244 17.78 -10.44 -9.04
CA VAL A 244 17.45 -11.85 -8.76
C VAL A 244 17.69 -12.73 -9.99
N LEU A 245 17.31 -12.29 -11.18
CA LEU A 245 17.55 -13.06 -12.42
C LEU A 245 19.04 -13.17 -12.77
N GLU A 246 19.83 -12.14 -12.50
CA GLU A 246 21.28 -12.13 -12.75
C GLU A 246 22.04 -13.04 -11.77
N ASN A 247 21.58 -13.13 -10.52
CA ASN A 247 22.26 -13.88 -9.46
C ASN A 247 21.64 -15.26 -9.16
N GLY A 248 20.49 -15.58 -9.76
CA GLY A 248 19.63 -16.70 -9.38
C GLY A 248 19.28 -17.62 -10.55
N LYS A 249 18.41 -18.61 -10.28
CA LYS A 249 17.79 -19.43 -11.32
C LYS A 249 16.53 -18.74 -11.82
N PRO A 250 16.14 -18.89 -13.10
CA PRO A 250 14.87 -18.35 -13.57
C PRO A 250 13.70 -18.96 -12.77
N PRO A 251 12.57 -18.25 -12.67
CA PRO A 251 11.34 -18.79 -12.11
C PRO A 251 11.00 -20.14 -12.76
N PRO A 252 10.53 -21.14 -12.01
CA PRO A 252 10.19 -22.43 -12.59
C PRO A 252 9.00 -22.31 -13.56
N ASP A 253 8.98 -23.14 -14.60
CA ASP A 253 8.07 -22.96 -15.75
C ASP A 253 6.57 -22.93 -15.38
N ASN A 254 6.18 -23.57 -14.27
CA ASN A 254 4.81 -23.57 -13.76
C ASN A 254 4.38 -22.22 -13.16
N TYR A 255 5.31 -21.33 -12.82
CA TYR A 255 5.03 -20.01 -12.24
C TYR A 255 4.59 -19.00 -13.30
N TYR A 256 5.01 -19.17 -14.56
CA TYR A 256 4.56 -18.33 -15.68
C TYR A 256 3.09 -18.59 -16.09
N SER A 257 2.31 -19.29 -15.27
CA SER A 257 0.85 -19.38 -15.45
C SER A 257 0.09 -18.26 -14.74
N ASP A 258 0.68 -17.66 -13.69
CA ASP A 258 0.10 -16.55 -12.93
C ASP A 258 1.21 -15.56 -12.56
N ILE A 259 1.10 -14.32 -13.03
CA ILE A 259 2.07 -13.25 -12.75
C ILE A 259 2.25 -13.02 -11.24
N ARG A 260 1.22 -13.28 -10.42
CA ARG A 260 1.32 -13.18 -8.96
C ARG A 260 2.28 -14.20 -8.37
N MET A 261 2.29 -15.42 -8.91
CA MET A 261 3.24 -16.45 -8.47
C MET A 261 4.67 -16.04 -8.82
N VAL A 262 4.88 -15.43 -9.99
CA VAL A 262 6.19 -14.90 -10.39
C VAL A 262 6.65 -13.79 -9.42
N VAL A 263 5.75 -12.88 -9.04
CA VAL A 263 6.03 -11.84 -8.04
C VAL A 263 6.39 -12.47 -6.68
N ASP A 264 5.59 -13.42 -6.20
CA ASP A 264 5.83 -14.09 -4.91
C ASP A 264 7.19 -14.80 -4.90
N TRP A 265 7.58 -15.39 -6.04
CA TRP A 265 8.90 -16.00 -6.19
C TRP A 265 10.03 -14.97 -6.11
N PHE A 266 9.91 -13.83 -6.80
CA PHE A 266 10.90 -12.75 -6.72
C PHE A 266 11.06 -12.23 -5.29
N GLU A 267 9.96 -12.01 -4.59
CA GLU A 267 9.99 -11.54 -3.20
C GLU A 267 10.60 -12.59 -2.26
N LEU A 268 10.34 -13.89 -2.50
CA LEU A 268 10.96 -14.97 -1.72
C LEU A 268 12.48 -15.02 -1.91
N GLU A 269 12.98 -14.89 -3.13
CA GLU A 269 14.42 -14.88 -3.41
C GLU A 269 15.11 -13.63 -2.82
N LEU A 270 14.41 -12.49 -2.78
CA LEU A 270 14.90 -11.27 -2.14
C LEU A 270 14.91 -11.41 -0.61
N GLY A 271 13.87 -11.98 -0.01
CA GLY A 271 13.75 -12.20 1.43
C GLY A 271 14.62 -13.35 1.97
N GLY A 272 14.87 -14.38 1.15
CA GLY A 272 15.70 -15.54 1.50
C GLY A 272 17.17 -15.19 1.74
N LYS A 273 17.66 -14.09 1.13
CA LYS A 273 19.01 -13.58 1.39
C LYS A 273 19.15 -12.97 2.80
N ALA A 274 18.09 -12.41 3.38
CA ALA A 274 18.13 -11.89 4.76
C ALA A 274 18.25 -13.01 5.82
N ILE A 275 17.76 -14.22 5.52
CA ILE A 275 17.86 -15.39 6.42
C ILE A 275 19.24 -16.08 6.30
N SER A 276 19.95 -15.90 5.18
CA SER A 276 21.25 -16.53 4.93
C SER A 276 22.44 -15.92 5.70
N GLY A 277 22.23 -14.82 6.44
CA GLY A 277 23.24 -14.14 7.24
C GLY A 277 23.53 -14.74 8.63
N ILE A 278 22.73 -15.72 9.10
CA ILE A 278 23.00 -16.43 10.36
C ILE A 278 23.80 -17.71 10.04
N LYS A 279 25.07 -17.53 9.67
CA LYS A 279 26.10 -18.58 9.84
C LYS A 279 26.97 -18.16 11.01
N GLY A 280 26.66 -18.68 12.20
CA GLY A 280 27.43 -18.42 13.41
C GLY A 280 27.02 -19.30 14.59
N HIS A 281 27.73 -20.43 14.72
CA HIS A 281 27.98 -21.25 15.91
C HIS A 281 26.80 -21.89 16.68
N GLY A 282 26.74 -23.23 16.57
CA GLY A 282 26.06 -24.07 17.55
C GLY A 282 25.59 -25.41 17.00
N GLN A 283 26.52 -26.30 16.64
CA GLN A 283 26.22 -27.73 16.73
C GLN A 283 25.93 -28.03 18.20
N GLN A 284 24.66 -28.22 18.57
CA GLN A 284 24.29 -28.98 19.77
C GLN A 284 22.82 -29.40 19.70
N ASN A 285 22.63 -30.71 19.55
CA ASN A 285 21.52 -31.53 20.04
C ASN A 285 20.09 -31.08 19.70
N LEU A 286 19.66 -31.46 18.49
CA LEU A 286 18.26 -31.80 18.20
C LEU A 286 17.94 -33.14 18.86
N ASP A 287 17.67 -33.15 20.15
CA ASP A 287 16.92 -34.23 20.79
C ASP A 287 16.31 -33.72 22.09
N GLY A 288 14.98 -33.78 22.18
CA GLY A 288 14.25 -33.50 23.42
C GLY A 288 13.39 -32.23 23.42
N GLN A 289 12.47 -32.10 22.47
CA GLN A 289 11.17 -31.46 22.74
C GLN A 289 10.09 -31.98 21.79
N MET A 290 9.78 -33.27 21.91
CA MET A 290 8.52 -33.82 21.40
C MET A 290 7.36 -33.34 22.29
N VAL A 291 6.64 -32.33 21.79
CA VAL A 291 5.20 -32.41 21.49
C VAL A 291 4.40 -33.36 22.40
N MET A 292 3.91 -32.87 23.54
CA MET A 292 2.73 -33.44 24.19
C MET A 292 1.50 -32.70 23.64
N GLY A 293 0.82 -33.29 22.64
CA GLY A 293 -0.55 -32.86 22.28
C GLY A 293 -0.94 -32.78 20.80
N ALA A 294 -0.13 -33.27 19.84
CA ALA A 294 -0.53 -33.30 18.43
C ALA A 294 -1.38 -34.54 18.10
N SER A 295 -2.44 -34.36 17.31
CA SER A 295 -3.25 -35.46 16.78
C SER A 295 -2.51 -36.19 15.64
N LYS A 296 -2.77 -37.49 15.42
CA LYS A 296 -2.10 -38.30 14.36
C LYS A 296 -2.20 -37.69 12.95
N GLN A 297 -3.17 -36.82 12.68
CA GLN A 297 -3.30 -36.11 11.40
C GLN A 297 -2.30 -34.95 11.23
N GLU A 298 -1.79 -34.37 12.31
CA GLU A 298 -0.80 -33.28 12.28
C GLU A 298 0.65 -33.79 12.19
N MET A 299 0.90 -35.07 12.52
CA MET A 299 2.19 -35.71 12.22
C MET A 299 2.36 -36.06 10.73
N ALA A 300 1.26 -36.31 10.01
CA ALA A 300 1.30 -36.68 8.60
C ALA A 300 1.70 -35.51 7.68
N SER A 301 1.27 -34.28 7.99
CA SER A 301 1.63 -33.08 7.23
C SER A 301 3.10 -32.66 7.40
N ILE A 302 3.78 -33.17 8.43
CA ILE A 302 5.21 -32.93 8.69
C ILE A 302 6.08 -34.04 8.10
N SER A 303 5.57 -35.28 7.98
CA SER A 303 6.29 -36.39 7.30
C SER A 303 6.22 -36.34 5.77
N ASP A 304 5.22 -35.67 5.20
CA ASP A 304 5.04 -35.56 3.74
C ASP A 304 6.01 -34.58 3.06
N THR A 305 6.80 -33.81 3.82
CA THR A 305 7.83 -32.92 3.24
C THR A 305 9.20 -33.62 3.09
N THR A 306 9.41 -34.77 3.71
CA THR A 306 10.70 -35.48 3.70
C THR A 306 10.75 -36.72 2.81
N THR A 307 9.65 -37.07 2.14
CA THR A 307 9.59 -38.30 1.35
C THR A 307 8.92 -38.06 0.00
N ASN A 308 9.71 -37.61 -0.99
CA ASN A 308 9.85 -38.29 -2.29
C ASN A 308 10.60 -37.43 -3.33
N MET A 309 11.93 -37.43 -3.23
CA MET A 309 12.73 -37.75 -4.41
C MET A 309 12.60 -39.26 -4.66
N SER A 310 11.52 -39.72 -5.32
CA SER A 310 11.54 -40.86 -6.24
C SER A 310 10.15 -41.22 -6.79
N LYS A 311 10.03 -41.05 -8.10
CA LYS A 311 9.31 -41.89 -9.09
C LYS A 311 7.77 -41.85 -9.17
N GLU A 312 7.34 -41.21 -10.27
CA GLU A 312 6.42 -41.71 -11.32
C GLU A 312 5.02 -42.25 -10.96
N GLY A 313 3.98 -41.55 -11.47
CA GLY A 313 2.91 -42.22 -12.22
C GLY A 313 1.43 -42.00 -11.82
N LYS A 314 0.79 -41.02 -12.48
CA LYS A 314 -0.65 -40.91 -12.86
C LYS A 314 -1.77 -40.93 -11.79
N VAL A 315 -2.45 -39.79 -11.67
CA VAL A 315 -3.90 -39.73 -11.35
C VAL A 315 -4.64 -38.95 -12.44
N VAL A 316 -5.76 -39.53 -12.84
CA VAL A 316 -6.70 -39.08 -13.87
C VAL A 316 -7.50 -37.88 -13.37
N ASN A 317 -7.74 -36.93 -14.26
CA ASN A 317 -8.56 -35.74 -14.10
C ASN A 317 -9.99 -36.03 -14.58
N PHE A 318 -11.02 -35.62 -13.85
CA PHE A 318 -12.33 -35.25 -14.44
C PHE A 318 -13.04 -34.22 -13.57
N ALA A 319 -12.76 -32.94 -13.82
CA ALA A 319 -13.80 -31.94 -13.78
C ALA A 319 -14.91 -32.33 -14.77
N LYS A 320 -15.95 -33.04 -14.33
CA LYS A 320 -17.27 -33.09 -15.00
C LYS A 320 -18.27 -33.97 -14.26
N GLU A 321 -18.62 -33.53 -13.07
CA GLU A 321 -20.03 -33.41 -12.73
C GLU A 321 -20.12 -32.11 -11.94
N ALA A 322 -20.01 -30.98 -12.64
CA ALA A 322 -21.21 -30.31 -13.14
C ALA A 322 -22.16 -30.09 -11.94
N ALA A 323 -22.08 -28.91 -11.35
CA ALA A 323 -22.98 -27.85 -11.78
C ALA A 323 -24.43 -28.30 -11.53
N ASN A 324 -25.13 -27.73 -10.57
CA ASN A 324 -25.57 -26.36 -10.69
C ASN A 324 -26.53 -26.02 -9.54
N LYS A 325 -26.67 -24.69 -9.33
CA LYS A 325 -27.70 -23.95 -8.59
C LYS A 325 -27.30 -23.58 -7.16
N ILE A 326 -26.58 -22.47 -6.94
CA ILE A 326 -26.97 -21.05 -7.09
C ILE A 326 -28.12 -20.65 -6.15
N SER A 327 -27.86 -19.54 -5.44
CA SER A 327 -28.79 -18.64 -4.73
C SER A 327 -28.85 -18.90 -3.20
N LYS A 328 -28.61 -17.94 -2.30
CA LYS A 328 -29.03 -16.53 -2.34
C LYS A 328 -28.33 -15.69 -1.23
N LYS A 329 -27.97 -14.45 -1.60
CA LYS A 329 -28.24 -13.16 -0.92
C LYS A 329 -27.54 -12.84 0.42
N THR A 330 -26.57 -11.91 0.42
CA THR A 330 -26.64 -10.43 0.53
C THR A 330 -26.88 -9.89 1.95
N GLY A 331 -26.05 -8.93 2.37
CA GLY A 331 -26.28 -8.04 3.50
C GLY A 331 -25.09 -7.11 3.72
N GLU A 332 -25.23 -5.86 3.29
CA GLU A 332 -24.27 -4.75 3.25
C GLU A 332 -23.87 -4.15 4.62
N ALA A 333 -22.93 -3.20 4.56
CA ALA A 333 -22.65 -2.05 5.43
C ALA A 333 -21.37 -2.16 6.29
N GLY A 334 -20.38 -1.26 6.20
CA GLY A 334 -20.30 -0.01 5.46
C GLY A 334 -18.85 0.35 5.13
N LYS A 335 -18.64 0.84 3.91
CA LYS A 335 -17.44 1.55 3.50
C LYS A 335 -17.65 3.01 3.88
N ALA A 336 -16.93 3.49 4.90
CA ALA A 336 -16.52 4.88 4.87
C ALA A 336 -15.41 4.96 3.82
N GLN A 337 -15.66 5.66 2.70
CA GLN A 337 -14.58 6.14 1.85
C GLN A 337 -13.70 7.04 2.72
N LYS A 338 -12.62 6.48 3.25
CA LYS A 338 -11.56 7.27 3.87
C LYS A 338 -10.87 7.97 2.71
N HIS A 339 -11.07 9.27 2.58
CA HIS A 339 -10.24 10.09 1.69
C HIS A 339 -8.77 9.87 2.10
N LEU A 340 -7.92 9.41 1.17
CA LEU A 340 -6.49 9.33 1.40
C LEU A 340 -5.99 10.76 1.70
N SER A 341 -5.58 11.00 2.93
CA SER A 341 -4.96 12.26 3.30
C SER A 341 -3.57 12.33 2.65
N PHE A 342 -3.05 13.53 2.45
CA PHE A 342 -1.66 13.70 2.01
C PHE A 342 -0.67 12.99 2.93
N LYS A 343 -0.97 12.91 4.23
CA LYS A 343 -0.24 12.10 5.19
C LYS A 343 -0.29 10.59 4.89
N ASP A 344 -1.46 10.04 4.56
CA ASP A 344 -1.56 8.63 4.13
C ASP A 344 -0.77 8.40 2.82
N MET A 345 -0.70 9.41 1.94
CA MET A 345 0.10 9.36 0.71
C MET A 345 1.61 9.43 1.00
N MET A 346 2.06 10.23 1.96
CA MET A 346 3.46 10.27 2.42
C MET A 346 3.89 8.98 3.11
N GLU A 347 3.03 8.38 3.93
CA GLU A 347 3.27 7.07 4.57
C GLU A 347 3.44 5.94 3.54
N ILE A 348 2.69 5.97 2.43
CA ILE A 348 2.83 5.01 1.32
C ILE A 348 4.17 5.18 0.57
N HIS A 349 4.75 6.38 0.57
CA HIS A 349 6.00 6.69 -0.12
C HIS A 349 7.25 6.67 0.79
N GLY A 350 7.10 6.25 2.06
CA GLY A 350 8.21 6.02 2.97
C GLY A 350 8.74 7.28 3.66
N GLU A 351 7.97 8.37 3.69
CA GLU A 351 8.27 9.55 4.50
C GLU A 351 7.26 9.71 5.63
N VAL A 352 7.40 8.90 6.69
CA VAL A 352 7.07 9.23 8.10
C VAL A 352 7.97 8.43 9.03
#